data_AF-A0A0V8JHV1-F1
#
_entry.id   AF-A0A0V8JHV1-F1
#
_cell.length_a   1.000
_cell.length_b   1.000
_cell.length_c   1.000
_cell.angle_alpha   90.00
_cell.angle_beta   90.00
_cell.angle_gamma   90.00
#
_symmetry.space_group_name_H-M   'P 1'
#
loop_
_entity.id
_entity.type
_entity.pdbx_description
1 polymer ?
#
loop_
_entity_poly.entity_id
_entity_poly.type
_entity_poly.pdbx_seq_one_letter_code
_entity_poly.pdbx_strand_id
1 'polypeptide(L)'
;MGSFCRECGKQLPENAVACPSCGTMVDGTRQRNQEGTRESKSTNSWLKIWVVVATLLVLGGAGYFVYDYVTSQQNSNETTPVTKPEAETPEVKEVAEDEEEPKAPTAPKPTNIVNDYKKKLANVSVKGSSGAFSIDSWEIEHDKVNGTLYISADRLGTPVANRFFTLYDKGEMSALKAWGKDVYRVSNELATRVNASLYISVGTECLGVYPYSMNSSVLVDYSGSCGYSIPVLIGESKDNLVLFDEEYVYYDDSSSSAPPVSYSEYVITDSDRRELSVSEVAGLSKHELYIARNEIYARYGYVFETDYLQNYFNAKSWYYPASSNNIKLSKTEEYNVALLKKEEGRR
;
A
#
# COMPACT_ATOMS: atom_id res chain seq x y z
N MET A 1 -33.87 -29.60 27.86
CA MET A 1 -34.42 -28.22 27.85
C MET A 1 -33.36 -27.34 27.20
N GLY A 2 -33.65 -26.75 26.04
CA GLY A 2 -32.71 -25.88 25.33
C GLY A 2 -32.43 -24.60 26.13
N SER A 3 -31.21 -24.07 26.03
CA SER A 3 -30.83 -22.78 26.60
C SER A 3 -31.39 -21.63 25.74
N PHE A 4 -31.65 -20.49 26.37
CA PHE A 4 -32.12 -19.27 25.70
C PHE A 4 -31.14 -18.12 25.98
N CYS A 5 -30.97 -17.23 25.01
CA CYS A 5 -30.13 -16.05 25.14
C CYS A 5 -30.71 -15.10 26.20
N ARG A 6 -29.87 -14.62 27.12
CA ARG A 6 -30.30 -13.72 28.21
C ARG A 6 -30.63 -12.29 27.74
N GLU A 7 -30.06 -11.87 26.62
CA GLU A 7 -30.27 -10.53 26.08
C GLU A 7 -31.46 -10.45 25.13
N CYS A 8 -31.61 -11.41 24.21
CA CYS A 8 -32.68 -11.38 23.20
C CYS A 8 -33.76 -12.45 23.36
N GLY A 9 -33.63 -13.36 24.32
CA GLY A 9 -34.65 -14.38 24.63
C GLY A 9 -34.80 -15.52 23.62
N LYS A 10 -34.03 -15.52 22.51
CA LYS A 10 -34.12 -16.57 21.49
C LYS A 10 -33.39 -17.85 21.91
N GLN A 11 -33.90 -18.99 21.43
CA GLN A 11 -33.35 -20.31 21.74
C GLN A 11 -31.96 -20.46 21.12
N LEU A 12 -31.02 -20.96 21.92
CA LEU A 12 -29.64 -21.15 21.51
C LEU A 12 -29.44 -22.59 20.99
N PRO A 13 -28.68 -22.77 19.90
CA PRO A 13 -28.22 -24.10 19.49
C PRO A 13 -27.37 -24.75 20.59
N GLU A 14 -27.35 -26.09 20.64
CA GLU A 14 -26.46 -26.81 21.55
C GLU A 14 -24.99 -26.42 21.27
N ASN A 15 -24.27 -26.02 22.32
CA ASN A 15 -22.88 -25.54 22.30
C ASN A 15 -22.61 -24.19 21.60
N ALA A 16 -23.62 -23.32 21.45
CA ALA A 16 -23.42 -21.98 20.89
C ALA A 16 -22.53 -21.10 21.80
N VAL A 17 -21.40 -20.63 21.24
CA VAL A 17 -20.45 -19.71 21.91
C VAL A 17 -20.96 -18.26 21.90
N ALA A 18 -21.76 -17.89 20.90
CA ALA A 18 -22.40 -16.58 20.77
C ALA A 18 -23.83 -16.73 20.23
N CYS A 19 -24.72 -15.80 20.59
CA CYS A 19 -26.09 -15.81 20.10
C CYS A 19 -26.16 -15.38 18.62
N PRO A 20 -26.67 -16.22 17.71
CA PRO A 20 -26.71 -15.90 16.28
C PRO A 20 -27.69 -14.78 15.90
N SER A 21 -28.56 -14.37 16.83
CA SER A 21 -29.51 -13.28 16.57
C SER A 21 -29.11 -11.91 17.10
N CYS A 22 -28.25 -11.83 18.11
CA CYS A 22 -27.86 -10.55 18.71
C CYS A 22 -26.35 -10.42 18.97
N GLY A 23 -25.56 -11.47 18.69
CA GLY A 23 -24.10 -11.46 18.81
C GLY A 23 -23.57 -11.59 20.23
N THR A 24 -24.42 -11.61 21.26
CA THR A 24 -23.98 -11.70 22.65
C THR A 24 -23.28 -13.05 22.92
N MET A 25 -22.06 -12.99 23.44
CA MET A 25 -21.30 -14.16 23.88
C MET A 25 -22.03 -14.88 25.03
N VAL A 26 -22.05 -16.20 24.99
CA VAL A 26 -22.69 -17.04 26.01
C VAL A 26 -21.59 -17.49 26.98
N ASP A 27 -21.59 -16.94 28.20
CA ASP A 27 -20.58 -17.28 29.22
C ASP A 27 -20.61 -18.77 29.57
N GLY A 28 -19.61 -19.50 29.10
CA GLY A 28 -19.46 -20.93 29.35
C GLY A 28 -18.86 -21.21 30.73
N THR A 29 -19.70 -21.51 31.74
CA THR A 29 -19.24 -22.28 32.91
C THR A 29 -20.26 -23.29 33.40
N ARG A 30 -19.99 -24.58 33.12
CA ARG A 30 -19.85 -25.69 34.09
C ARG A 30 -20.11 -27.03 33.38
N GLN A 31 -19.06 -27.83 33.22
CA GLN A 31 -19.19 -29.25 33.58
C GLN A 31 -18.19 -29.57 34.69
N ARG A 32 -18.79 -29.94 35.82
CA ARG A 32 -18.21 -30.58 36.99
C ARG A 32 -17.87 -32.02 36.59
N ASN A 33 -16.64 -32.45 36.85
CA ASN A 33 -16.39 -33.75 37.49
C ASN A 33 -14.99 -33.75 38.13
N GLN A 34 -14.98 -34.09 39.42
CA GLN A 34 -13.83 -34.55 40.20
C GLN A 34 -13.30 -35.84 39.52
N GLU A 35 -12.03 -36.23 39.59
CA GLU A 35 -11.27 -36.59 40.79
C GLU A 35 -9.84 -37.00 40.36
N GLY A 36 -8.81 -36.79 41.19
CA GLY A 36 -7.48 -37.39 40.98
C GLY A 36 -6.29 -36.51 41.37
N THR A 37 -5.91 -36.57 42.64
CA THR A 37 -4.70 -35.96 43.22
C THR A 37 -3.42 -36.68 42.81
N ARG A 38 -2.33 -35.94 42.51
CA ARG A 38 -1.07 -35.89 43.28
C ARG A 38 0.06 -35.15 42.56
N GLU A 39 0.96 -34.65 43.40
CA GLU A 39 2.04 -33.68 43.24
C GLU A 39 3.09 -33.96 42.13
N SER A 40 3.65 -32.88 41.58
CA SER A 40 5.08 -32.84 41.22
C SER A 40 5.63 -31.42 41.30
N LYS A 41 6.74 -31.27 42.05
CA LYS A 41 7.48 -30.02 42.29
C LYS A 41 8.09 -29.47 40.99
N SER A 42 7.73 -28.25 40.61
CA SER A 42 8.39 -27.49 39.54
C SER A 42 9.58 -26.70 40.10
N THR A 43 10.76 -26.97 39.56
CA THR A 43 12.01 -26.28 39.86
C THR A 43 12.14 -25.02 39.00
N ASN A 44 12.64 -23.96 39.63
CA ASN A 44 12.69 -22.60 39.10
C ASN A 44 13.56 -22.46 37.84
N SER A 45 12.91 -22.43 36.67
CA SER A 45 13.51 -22.28 35.33
C SER A 45 13.99 -20.86 34.99
N TRP A 46 13.74 -19.87 35.85
CA TRP A 46 14.10 -18.47 35.58
C TRP A 46 15.62 -18.19 35.64
N LEU A 47 16.37 -19.02 36.39
CA LEU A 47 17.84 -18.87 36.50
C LEU A 47 18.58 -19.22 35.20
N LYS A 48 17.98 -20.03 34.31
CA LYS A 48 18.61 -20.42 33.03
C LYS A 48 18.52 -19.32 31.97
N ILE A 49 17.51 -18.46 32.05
CA ILE A 49 17.29 -17.37 31.08
C ILE A 49 18.34 -16.26 31.26
N TRP A 50 18.67 -15.92 32.51
CA TRP A 50 19.67 -14.88 32.81
C TRP A 50 21.09 -15.23 32.38
N VAL A 51 21.46 -16.52 32.35
CA VAL A 51 22.78 -16.97 31.87
C VAL A 51 22.90 -16.83 30.35
N VAL A 52 21.81 -17.05 29.59
CA VAL A 52 21.78 -16.90 28.13
C VAL A 52 21.78 -15.42 27.72
N VAL A 53 21.06 -14.55 28.44
CA VAL A 53 21.06 -13.11 28.18
C VAL A 53 22.42 -12.48 28.48
N ALA A 54 23.10 -12.89 29.56
CA ALA A 54 24.43 -12.39 29.89
C ALA A 54 25.49 -12.83 28.85
N THR A 55 25.39 -14.03 28.30
CA THR A 55 26.33 -14.51 27.26
C THR A 55 26.12 -13.82 25.92
N LEU A 56 24.88 -13.54 25.52
CA LEU A 56 24.59 -12.79 24.28
C LEU A 56 25.04 -11.32 24.36
N LEU A 57 24.96 -10.68 25.52
CA LEU A 57 25.44 -9.30 25.71
C LEU A 57 26.97 -9.19 25.62
N VAL A 58 27.70 -10.18 26.13
CA VAL A 58 29.18 -10.21 26.00
C VAL A 58 29.62 -10.46 24.56
N LEU A 59 28.94 -11.35 23.83
CA LEU A 59 29.25 -11.62 22.42
C LEU A 59 28.83 -10.44 21.50
N GLY A 60 27.70 -9.79 21.76
CA GLY A 60 27.26 -8.61 21.02
C GLY A 60 28.15 -7.38 21.27
N GLY A 61 28.62 -7.19 22.51
CA GLY A 61 29.55 -6.10 22.85
C GLY A 61 30.92 -6.23 22.19
N ALA A 62 31.45 -7.45 22.08
CA ALA A 62 32.71 -7.71 21.38
C ALA A 62 32.59 -7.49 19.85
N GLY A 63 31.45 -7.87 19.25
CA GLY A 63 31.19 -7.67 17.82
C GLY A 63 31.08 -6.19 17.42
N TYR A 64 30.44 -5.36 18.25
CA TYR A 64 30.33 -3.91 18.01
C TYR A 64 31.70 -3.22 18.05
N PHE A 65 32.58 -3.62 18.98
CA PHE A 65 33.92 -3.03 19.12
C PHE A 65 34.86 -3.37 17.95
N VAL A 66 34.72 -4.55 17.35
CA VAL A 66 35.49 -4.94 16.16
C VAL A 66 34.99 -4.21 14.91
N TYR A 67 33.68 -3.99 14.79
CA TYR A 67 33.08 -3.25 13.67
C TYR A 67 33.57 -1.79 13.63
N ASP A 68 33.58 -1.10 14.78
CA ASP A 68 34.05 0.30 14.88
C ASP A 68 35.57 0.46 14.64
N TYR A 69 36.37 -0.55 15.02
CA TYR A 69 37.81 -0.55 14.76
C TYR A 69 38.15 -0.70 13.26
N VAL A 70 37.35 -1.45 12.50
CA VAL A 70 37.61 -1.74 11.08
C VAL A 70 37.18 -0.60 10.16
N THR A 71 36.10 0.11 10.47
CA THR A 71 35.61 1.25 9.66
C THR A 71 36.48 2.51 9.82
N SER A 72 37.31 2.61 10.85
CA SER A 72 38.21 3.74 11.09
C SER A 72 39.47 3.80 10.19
N GLN A 73 39.78 2.76 9.41
CA GLN A 73 41.05 2.66 8.67
C GLN A 73 40.95 2.85 7.14
N GLN A 74 39.77 3.18 6.59
CA GLN A 74 39.62 3.42 5.14
C GLN A 74 39.65 4.90 4.72
N ASN A 75 39.82 5.85 5.64
CA ASN A 75 39.90 7.28 5.33
C ASN A 75 41.31 7.86 5.55
N SER A 76 42.31 7.28 4.90
CA SER A 76 43.56 7.97 4.59
C SER A 76 44.36 7.11 3.63
N ASN A 77 44.38 7.49 2.34
CA ASN A 77 45.54 7.40 1.43
C ASN A 77 45.05 7.63 0.00
N GLU A 78 44.96 8.90 -0.40
CA GLU A 78 45.01 9.26 -1.81
C GLU A 78 46.33 10.03 -2.04
N THR A 79 47.22 9.37 -2.76
CA THR A 79 48.56 9.81 -3.11
C THR A 79 48.50 10.94 -4.13
N THR A 80 49.08 12.08 -3.80
CA THR A 80 49.41 13.16 -4.75
C THR A 80 50.77 12.89 -5.39
N PRO A 81 50.98 13.29 -6.67
CA PRO A 81 52.27 13.81 -7.07
C PRO A 81 52.13 15.27 -7.53
N VAL A 82 52.75 16.19 -6.78
CA VAL A 82 53.01 17.57 -7.20
C VAL A 82 54.42 17.63 -7.79
N THR A 83 54.53 18.13 -9.02
CA THR A 83 55.77 18.73 -9.54
C THR A 83 55.52 20.24 -9.71
N LYS A 84 56.51 21.05 -9.33
CA LYS A 84 56.55 22.54 -9.27
C LYS A 84 57.71 23.03 -10.18
N PRO A 85 57.98 24.35 -10.35
CA PRO A 85 57.32 25.43 -11.16
C PRO A 85 58.26 26.09 -12.21
N GLU A 86 57.73 26.95 -13.12
CA GLU A 86 58.33 28.22 -13.65
C GLU A 86 57.35 28.87 -14.65
N ALA A 87 56.81 30.10 -14.42
CA ALA A 87 57.28 31.44 -14.85
C ALA A 87 57.29 31.63 -16.40
N GLU A 88 56.74 32.64 -17.10
CA GLU A 88 56.46 34.07 -16.85
C GLU A 88 55.28 34.61 -17.74
N THR A 89 54.81 35.81 -17.38
CA THR A 89 53.82 36.78 -17.93
C THR A 89 54.20 37.36 -19.33
N PRO A 90 53.50 38.35 -19.99
CA PRO A 90 52.33 39.18 -19.61
C PRO A 90 51.26 39.54 -20.68
N GLU A 91 50.19 40.19 -20.17
CA GLU A 91 49.29 41.25 -20.76
C GLU A 91 48.53 40.97 -22.08
N VAL A 92 47.24 41.31 -22.22
CA VAL A 92 46.66 42.67 -22.23
C VAL A 92 45.17 42.68 -21.78
N LYS A 93 44.80 43.82 -21.20
CA LYS A 93 43.54 44.36 -20.65
C LYS A 93 42.30 44.20 -21.55
N GLU A 94 41.11 44.09 -20.94
CA GLU A 94 40.05 45.10 -21.11
C GLU A 94 38.96 45.05 -20.02
N VAL A 95 38.48 46.25 -19.70
CA VAL A 95 37.53 46.68 -18.65
C VAL A 95 36.08 46.41 -19.07
N ALA A 96 35.22 46.02 -18.13
CA ALA A 96 33.76 46.29 -18.01
C ALA A 96 33.11 45.12 -17.22
N GLU A 97 32.08 45.23 -16.39
CA GLU A 97 31.21 46.28 -15.86
C GLU A 97 30.55 45.63 -14.62
N ASP A 98 30.26 46.42 -13.60
CA ASP A 98 29.44 45.99 -12.45
C ASP A 98 28.00 45.73 -12.92
N GLU A 99 27.52 44.49 -12.80
CA GLU A 99 26.08 44.20 -12.67
C GLU A 99 25.87 43.18 -11.54
N GLU A 100 25.39 43.69 -10.39
CA GLU A 100 24.78 42.88 -9.34
C GLU A 100 23.48 42.24 -9.87
N GLU A 101 23.50 40.92 -10.07
CA GLU A 101 22.27 40.15 -10.30
C GLU A 101 21.65 39.71 -8.96
N PRO A 102 20.33 39.91 -8.73
CA PRO A 102 19.70 39.55 -7.47
C PRO A 102 19.58 38.03 -7.35
N LYS A 103 20.12 37.47 -6.27
CA LYS A 103 20.00 36.04 -5.94
C LYS A 103 18.53 35.62 -5.94
N ALA A 104 18.16 34.79 -6.91
CA ALA A 104 16.91 34.05 -6.92
C ALA A 104 16.76 33.25 -5.61
N PRO A 105 15.56 33.21 -4.99
CA PRO A 105 15.35 32.48 -3.75
C PRO A 105 15.62 30.99 -4.01
N THR A 106 16.62 30.47 -3.29
CA THR A 106 16.97 29.04 -3.29
C THR A 106 15.74 28.20 -3.02
N ALA A 107 15.42 27.30 -3.95
CA ALA A 107 14.33 26.34 -3.84
C ALA A 107 14.38 25.60 -2.49
N PRO A 108 13.23 25.37 -1.83
CA PRO A 108 13.18 24.72 -0.53
C PRO A 108 13.78 23.32 -0.60
N LYS A 109 14.64 22.99 0.37
CA LYS A 109 15.23 21.65 0.50
C LYS A 109 14.13 20.56 0.49
N PRO A 110 14.34 19.43 -0.19
CA PRO A 110 13.32 18.40 -0.43
C PRO A 110 12.70 17.79 0.84
N THR A 111 13.38 17.86 1.99
CA THR A 111 12.82 17.40 3.27
C THR A 111 11.72 18.32 3.82
N ASN A 112 11.77 19.63 3.50
CA ASN A 112 10.81 20.60 4.01
C ASN A 112 9.46 20.48 3.28
N ILE A 113 9.50 20.31 1.95
CA ILE A 113 8.29 20.14 1.15
C ILE A 113 7.53 18.87 1.57
N VAL A 114 8.21 17.74 1.78
CA VAL A 114 7.54 16.50 2.21
C VAL A 114 6.78 16.70 3.53
N ASN A 115 7.42 17.32 4.53
CA ASN A 115 6.80 17.58 5.83
C ASN A 115 5.61 18.54 5.74
N ASP A 116 5.69 19.57 4.89
CA ASP A 116 4.58 20.49 4.65
C ASP A 116 3.37 19.76 4.04
N TYR A 117 3.62 18.82 3.13
CA TYR A 117 2.54 18.03 2.52
C TYR A 117 1.98 16.97 3.47
N LYS A 118 2.79 16.36 4.34
CA LYS A 118 2.27 15.53 5.44
C LYS A 118 1.29 16.32 6.33
N LYS A 119 1.62 17.57 6.65
CA LYS A 119 0.70 18.47 7.41
C LYS A 119 -0.55 18.85 6.62
N LYS A 120 -0.41 19.15 5.32
CA LYS A 120 -1.56 19.43 4.45
C LYS A 120 -2.52 18.23 4.41
N LEU A 121 -2.00 17.03 4.24
CA LEU A 121 -2.77 15.77 4.24
C LEU A 121 -3.42 15.52 5.60
N ALA A 122 -2.70 15.76 6.70
CA ALA A 122 -3.25 15.63 8.04
C ALA A 122 -4.41 16.60 8.35
N ASN A 123 -4.49 17.71 7.62
CA ASN A 123 -5.61 18.66 7.71
C ASN A 123 -6.77 18.34 6.77
N VAL A 124 -6.65 17.33 5.91
CA VAL A 124 -7.79 16.84 5.10
C VAL A 124 -8.71 16.05 6.03
N SER A 125 -9.96 16.51 6.18
CA SER A 125 -10.93 15.88 7.07
C SER A 125 -12.08 15.25 6.31
N VAL A 126 -12.45 14.04 6.74
CA VAL A 126 -13.73 13.42 6.39
C VAL A 126 -14.83 14.15 7.16
N LYS A 127 -15.90 14.54 6.46
CA LYS A 127 -17.04 15.27 7.02
C LYS A 127 -18.32 14.46 6.81
N GLY A 128 -18.65 13.58 7.75
CA GLY A 128 -19.86 12.75 7.72
C GLY A 128 -20.73 12.93 8.96
N SER A 129 -21.84 12.18 9.05
CA SER A 129 -22.83 12.29 10.14
C SER A 129 -22.26 11.96 11.51
N SER A 130 -21.23 11.10 11.57
CA SER A 130 -20.54 10.69 12.80
C SER A 130 -19.48 11.71 13.27
N GLY A 131 -19.55 12.96 12.77
CA GLY A 131 -18.59 14.03 13.08
C GLY A 131 -17.32 13.98 12.22
N ALA A 132 -16.58 15.08 12.20
CA ALA A 132 -15.38 15.22 11.39
C ALA A 132 -14.16 14.48 11.98
N PHE A 133 -13.28 13.99 11.11
CA PHE A 133 -12.00 13.38 11.49
C PHE A 133 -10.97 13.43 10.38
N SER A 134 -9.70 13.23 10.77
CA SER A 134 -8.55 13.24 9.88
C SER A 134 -7.61 12.09 10.23
N ILE A 135 -6.68 11.82 9.32
CA ILE A 135 -5.58 10.87 9.50
C ILE A 135 -4.32 11.70 9.77
N ASP A 136 -3.61 11.43 10.86
CA ASP A 136 -2.42 12.15 11.28
C ASP A 136 -1.11 11.48 10.83
N SER A 137 -1.12 10.16 10.62
CA SER A 137 0.04 9.34 10.27
C SER A 137 0.19 9.10 8.77
N TRP A 138 0.58 10.13 8.01
CA TRP A 138 0.88 10.00 6.57
C TRP A 138 2.36 9.72 6.32
N GLU A 139 2.62 8.77 5.44
CA GLU A 139 3.94 8.50 4.86
C GLU A 139 4.01 8.99 3.42
N ILE A 140 5.19 9.48 3.05
CA ILE A 140 5.48 9.98 1.70
C ILE A 140 6.87 9.47 1.32
N GLU A 141 6.92 8.59 0.33
CA GLU A 141 8.14 7.99 -0.18
C GLU A 141 8.26 8.25 -1.68
N HIS A 142 9.43 8.75 -2.10
CA HIS A 142 9.72 8.96 -3.53
C HIS A 142 10.74 7.91 -3.97
N ASP A 143 10.26 6.90 -4.68
CA ASP A 143 11.12 5.94 -5.33
C ASP A 143 11.70 6.59 -6.60
N LYS A 144 12.99 6.91 -6.53
CA LYS A 144 13.72 7.56 -7.63
C LYS A 144 14.07 6.60 -8.77
N VAL A 145 13.97 5.29 -8.55
CA VAL A 145 14.26 4.26 -9.55
C VAL A 145 13.08 4.11 -10.49
N ASN A 146 11.87 3.97 -9.95
CA ASN A 146 10.65 3.84 -10.76
C ASN A 146 9.95 5.18 -11.05
N GLY A 147 10.35 6.26 -10.36
CA GLY A 147 9.78 7.60 -10.54
C GLY A 147 8.40 7.79 -9.91
N THR A 148 8.04 6.96 -8.92
CA THR A 148 6.74 6.99 -8.25
C THR A 148 6.85 7.62 -6.86
N LEU A 149 5.89 8.49 -6.57
CA LEU A 149 5.64 9.07 -5.27
C LEU A 149 4.50 8.32 -4.60
N TYR A 150 4.86 7.54 -3.59
CA TYR A 150 3.93 6.83 -2.72
C TYR A 150 3.50 7.74 -1.59
N ILE A 151 2.20 7.99 -1.47
CA ILE A 151 1.59 8.74 -0.37
C ILE A 151 0.63 7.80 0.33
N SER A 152 0.96 7.40 1.56
CA SER A 152 0.20 6.34 2.21
C SER A 152 -0.16 6.57 3.68
N ALA A 153 -1.21 5.87 4.09
CA ALA A 153 -1.66 5.73 5.47
C ALA A 153 -2.30 4.35 5.66
N ASP A 154 -1.49 3.30 5.48
CA ASP A 154 -1.96 1.91 5.40
C ASP A 154 -2.18 1.23 6.75
N ARG A 155 -1.80 1.91 7.84
CA ARG A 155 -1.87 1.39 9.21
C ARG A 155 -2.87 2.16 10.06
N LEU A 156 -4.08 2.34 9.53
CA LEU A 156 -5.14 2.98 10.33
C LEU A 156 -5.40 2.17 11.60
N GLY A 157 -5.34 2.83 12.75
CA GLY A 157 -5.74 2.21 14.01
C GLY A 157 -7.26 2.01 14.09
N THR A 158 -7.71 1.06 14.90
CA THR A 158 -9.13 0.73 15.12
C THR A 158 -10.05 1.95 15.30
N PRO A 159 -9.70 2.99 16.08
CA PRO A 159 -10.57 4.15 16.25
C PRO A 159 -10.85 4.92 14.96
N VAL A 160 -9.85 5.06 14.08
CA VAL A 160 -10.00 5.78 12.80
C VAL A 160 -10.66 4.89 11.77
N ALA A 161 -10.24 3.63 11.67
CA ALA A 161 -10.82 2.64 10.76
C ALA A 161 -12.34 2.49 10.97
N ASN A 162 -12.78 2.35 12.22
CA ASN A 162 -14.22 2.25 12.54
C ASN A 162 -15.03 3.46 12.06
N ARG A 163 -14.44 4.65 11.99
CA ARG A 163 -15.14 5.85 11.50
C ARG A 163 -15.33 5.80 9.99
N PHE A 164 -14.32 5.33 9.25
CA PHE A 164 -14.47 5.04 7.82
C PHE A 164 -15.52 3.97 7.57
N PHE A 165 -15.43 2.84 8.27
CA PHE A 165 -16.36 1.72 8.13
C PHE A 165 -17.80 2.10 8.50
N THR A 166 -18.00 2.93 9.54
CA THR A 166 -19.33 3.43 9.90
C THR A 166 -19.95 4.29 8.79
N LEU A 167 -19.15 5.12 8.11
CA LEU A 167 -19.67 5.93 7.00
C LEU A 167 -20.00 5.06 5.78
N TYR A 168 -19.17 4.05 5.52
CA TYR A 168 -19.43 3.03 4.50
C TYR A 168 -20.76 2.31 4.78
N ASP A 169 -20.92 1.77 6.00
CA ASP A 169 -22.12 1.03 6.42
C ASP A 169 -23.41 1.86 6.42
N LYS A 170 -23.29 3.18 6.57
CA LYS A 170 -24.42 4.12 6.46
C LYS A 170 -24.72 4.53 5.01
N GLY A 171 -23.89 4.13 4.04
CA GLY A 171 -24.00 4.58 2.65
C GLY A 171 -23.68 6.07 2.47
N GLU A 172 -22.90 6.67 3.37
CA GLU A 172 -22.48 8.08 3.27
C GLU A 172 -21.32 8.29 2.28
N MET A 173 -21.46 7.69 1.10
CA MET A 173 -20.41 7.64 0.10
C MET A 173 -20.03 9.01 -0.43
N SER A 174 -20.97 9.96 -0.49
CA SER A 174 -20.69 11.35 -0.87
C SER A 174 -19.65 12.01 0.04
N ALA A 175 -19.66 11.72 1.34
CA ALA A 175 -18.68 12.25 2.28
C ALA A 175 -17.29 11.62 2.07
N LEU A 176 -17.26 10.31 1.83
CA LEU A 176 -16.03 9.56 1.55
C LEU A 176 -15.42 9.97 0.20
N LYS A 177 -16.23 10.11 -0.85
CA LYS A 177 -15.80 10.62 -2.16
C LYS A 177 -15.26 12.04 -2.06
N ALA A 178 -15.95 12.93 -1.35
CA ALA A 178 -15.47 14.30 -1.15
C ALA A 178 -14.08 14.32 -0.48
N TRP A 179 -13.90 13.49 0.56
CA TRP A 179 -12.60 13.32 1.22
C TRP A 179 -11.53 12.75 0.27
N GLY A 180 -11.85 11.70 -0.50
CA GLY A 180 -10.93 11.11 -1.48
C GLY A 180 -10.48 12.12 -2.53
N LYS A 181 -11.40 12.99 -3.00
CA LYS A 181 -11.08 14.09 -3.92
C LYS A 181 -10.07 15.07 -3.31
N ASP A 182 -10.23 15.42 -2.04
CA ASP A 182 -9.32 16.31 -1.32
C ASP A 182 -7.94 15.69 -1.08
N VAL A 183 -7.88 14.41 -0.71
CA VAL A 183 -6.61 13.66 -0.60
C VAL A 183 -5.89 13.68 -1.94
N TYR A 184 -6.58 13.29 -3.02
CA TYR A 184 -5.99 13.29 -4.37
C TYR A 184 -5.48 14.65 -4.79
N ARG A 185 -6.24 15.72 -4.54
CA ARG A 185 -5.83 17.09 -4.88
C ARG A 185 -4.49 17.46 -4.21
N VAL A 186 -4.34 17.18 -2.92
CA VAL A 186 -3.10 17.48 -2.18
C VAL A 186 -1.95 16.60 -2.67
N SER A 187 -2.20 15.30 -2.83
CA SER A 187 -1.21 14.32 -3.30
C SER A 187 -0.71 14.62 -4.72
N ASN A 188 -1.62 14.92 -5.65
CA ASN A 188 -1.31 15.23 -7.04
C ASN A 188 -0.54 16.56 -7.19
N GLU A 189 -0.83 17.54 -6.33
CA GLU A 189 -0.05 18.78 -6.28
C GLU A 189 1.42 18.50 -5.94
N LEU A 190 1.69 17.60 -4.97
CA LEU A 190 3.06 17.22 -4.63
C LEU A 190 3.72 16.43 -5.77
N ALA A 191 3.05 15.41 -6.29
CA ALA A 191 3.56 14.57 -7.38
C ALA A 191 3.97 15.40 -8.60
N THR A 192 3.14 16.38 -8.98
CA THR A 192 3.42 17.33 -10.06
C THR A 192 4.67 18.17 -9.77
N ARG A 193 4.82 18.68 -8.55
CA ARG A 193 5.97 19.53 -8.15
C ARG A 193 7.29 18.77 -8.16
N VAL A 194 7.26 17.47 -7.84
CA VAL A 194 8.47 16.62 -7.83
C VAL A 194 8.64 15.82 -9.11
N ASN A 195 7.79 16.04 -10.12
CA ASN A 195 7.78 15.34 -11.40
C ASN A 195 7.81 13.81 -11.24
N ALA A 196 6.87 13.29 -10.45
CA ALA A 196 6.72 11.87 -10.18
C ALA A 196 5.32 11.36 -10.56
N SER A 197 5.24 10.08 -10.90
CA SER A 197 3.96 9.36 -10.94
C SER A 197 3.41 9.25 -9.52
N LEU A 198 2.09 9.19 -9.35
CA LEU A 198 1.46 9.18 -8.04
C LEU A 198 0.94 7.77 -7.72
N TYR A 199 1.07 7.34 -6.46
CA TYR A 199 0.34 6.22 -5.90
C TYR A 199 -0.16 6.60 -4.50
N ILE A 200 -1.47 6.50 -4.29
CA ILE A 200 -2.14 6.75 -3.01
C ILE A 200 -2.60 5.41 -2.45
N SER A 201 -2.36 5.17 -1.17
CA SER A 201 -2.93 4.04 -0.44
C SER A 201 -3.29 4.43 0.99
N VAL A 202 -4.54 4.19 1.37
CA VAL A 202 -5.03 4.39 2.73
C VAL A 202 -5.82 3.15 3.07
N GLY A 203 -5.58 2.56 4.23
CA GLY A 203 -6.20 1.30 4.57
C GLY A 203 -5.87 0.83 5.98
N THR A 204 -6.26 -0.41 6.25
CA THR A 204 -5.93 -1.08 7.50
C THR A 204 -4.89 -2.17 7.26
N GLU A 205 -4.17 -2.52 8.31
CA GLU A 205 -3.29 -3.68 8.33
C GLU A 205 -3.64 -4.52 9.56
N CYS A 206 -4.05 -5.78 9.36
CA CYS A 206 -4.29 -6.74 10.44
C CYS A 206 -5.27 -6.26 11.53
N LEU A 207 -6.45 -5.74 11.17
CA LEU A 207 -7.46 -5.32 12.15
C LEU A 207 -8.59 -6.33 12.34
N GLY A 208 -9.03 -6.51 13.59
CA GLY A 208 -10.22 -7.31 13.91
C GLY A 208 -11.57 -6.62 13.65
N VAL A 209 -11.57 -5.50 12.92
CA VAL A 209 -12.77 -4.70 12.58
C VAL A 209 -12.88 -4.55 11.07
N TYR A 210 -14.11 -4.50 10.58
CA TYR A 210 -14.45 -4.39 9.16
C TYR A 210 -15.85 -3.77 9.00
N PRO A 211 -16.21 -3.23 7.82
CA PRO A 211 -17.55 -2.73 7.53
C PRO A 211 -18.54 -3.88 7.39
N TYR A 212 -19.65 -3.83 8.14
CA TYR A 212 -20.63 -4.93 8.17
C TYR A 212 -21.47 -5.06 6.90
N SER A 213 -21.59 -3.98 6.14
CA SER A 213 -22.35 -3.95 4.88
C SER A 213 -21.52 -4.38 3.67
N MET A 214 -20.20 -4.53 3.81
CA MET A 214 -19.34 -4.96 2.71
C MET A 214 -19.64 -6.41 2.30
N ASN A 215 -19.57 -6.67 1.01
CA ASN A 215 -19.82 -7.98 0.46
C ASN A 215 -18.83 -9.00 1.05
N SER A 216 -19.35 -10.14 1.51
CA SER A 216 -18.52 -11.22 2.03
C SER A 216 -17.50 -11.74 1.03
N SER A 217 -17.77 -11.69 -0.28
CA SER A 217 -16.79 -12.09 -1.29
C SER A 217 -15.57 -11.17 -1.32
N VAL A 218 -15.78 -9.87 -1.20
CA VAL A 218 -14.71 -8.86 -1.15
C VAL A 218 -13.96 -8.92 0.17
N LEU A 219 -14.67 -9.13 1.29
CA LEU A 219 -14.04 -9.27 2.60
C LEU A 219 -13.04 -10.43 2.68
N VAL A 220 -13.28 -11.52 1.92
CA VAL A 220 -12.37 -12.68 1.89
C VAL A 220 -11.01 -12.29 1.33
N ASP A 221 -10.96 -11.47 0.28
CA ASP A 221 -9.72 -11.04 -0.37
C ASP A 221 -8.82 -10.22 0.56
N TYR A 222 -9.43 -9.57 1.55
CA TYR A 222 -8.74 -8.75 2.55
C TYR A 222 -8.59 -9.45 3.91
N SER A 223 -8.97 -10.71 4.03
CA SER A 223 -8.90 -11.48 5.26
C SER A 223 -7.58 -12.25 5.40
N GLY A 224 -7.07 -12.32 6.62
CA GLY A 224 -5.85 -13.04 6.96
C GLY A 224 -5.86 -13.56 8.39
N SER A 225 -4.82 -14.30 8.77
CA SER A 225 -4.69 -14.91 10.11
C SER A 225 -4.66 -13.87 11.25
N CYS A 226 -4.28 -12.63 10.94
CA CYS A 226 -4.20 -11.52 11.88
C CYS A 226 -5.47 -10.63 11.90
N GLY A 227 -6.43 -10.84 10.99
CA GLY A 227 -7.59 -9.96 10.81
C GLY A 227 -7.73 -9.48 9.36
N TYR A 228 -8.21 -8.25 9.18
CA TYR A 228 -8.51 -7.66 7.88
C TYR A 228 -7.56 -6.51 7.52
N SER A 229 -7.10 -6.50 6.27
CA SER A 229 -6.28 -5.44 5.67
C SER A 229 -7.05 -4.77 4.54
N ILE A 230 -8.06 -3.96 4.91
CA ILE A 230 -9.04 -3.43 3.98
C ILE A 230 -8.52 -2.10 3.41
N PRO A 231 -8.43 -1.96 2.08
CA PRO A 231 -8.13 -0.69 1.46
C PRO A 231 -9.33 0.26 1.61
N VAL A 232 -9.08 1.46 2.10
CA VAL A 232 -10.07 2.53 2.22
C VAL A 232 -10.04 3.42 1.00
N LEU A 233 -8.85 3.81 0.53
CA LEU A 233 -8.65 4.65 -0.67
C LEU A 233 -7.37 4.20 -1.38
N ILE A 234 -7.48 3.80 -2.64
CA ILE A 234 -6.31 3.46 -3.47
C ILE A 234 -6.45 4.14 -4.82
N GLY A 235 -5.33 4.60 -5.39
CA GLY A 235 -5.31 5.04 -6.78
C GLY A 235 -4.05 5.79 -7.17
N GLU A 236 -3.84 5.89 -8.47
CA GLU A 236 -2.68 6.53 -9.10
C GLU A 236 -3.07 7.81 -9.85
N SER A 237 -4.34 7.91 -10.24
CA SER A 237 -4.86 8.98 -11.07
C SER A 237 -6.28 9.34 -10.68
N LYS A 238 -6.81 10.42 -11.27
CA LYS A 238 -8.20 10.82 -11.08
C LYS A 238 -9.18 9.70 -11.51
N ASP A 239 -8.83 8.94 -12.54
CA ASP A 239 -9.72 7.98 -13.17
C ASP A 239 -9.72 6.60 -12.49
N ASN A 240 -8.66 6.25 -11.75
CA ASN A 240 -8.58 4.98 -10.99
C ASN A 240 -8.55 5.16 -9.47
N LEU A 241 -8.95 6.33 -8.96
CA LEU A 241 -9.08 6.54 -7.52
C LEU A 241 -10.35 5.86 -7.01
N VAL A 242 -10.18 4.81 -6.23
CA VAL A 242 -11.24 3.92 -5.75
C VAL A 242 -11.29 3.91 -4.22
N LEU A 243 -12.51 3.91 -3.69
CA LEU A 243 -12.82 3.72 -2.28
C LEU A 243 -13.29 2.28 -2.07
N PHE A 244 -12.75 1.62 -1.04
CA PHE A 244 -13.15 0.28 -0.63
C PHE A 244 -13.17 -0.75 -1.77
N ASP A 245 -12.27 -0.58 -2.75
CA ASP A 245 -12.11 -1.45 -3.92
C ASP A 245 -13.34 -1.60 -4.86
N GLU A 246 -14.44 -0.93 -4.54
CA GLU A 246 -15.70 -1.05 -5.31
C GLU A 246 -16.16 0.30 -5.91
N GLU A 247 -15.80 1.43 -5.29
CA GLU A 247 -16.43 2.72 -5.62
C GLU A 247 -15.45 3.76 -6.17
N TYR A 248 -15.64 4.19 -7.41
CA TYR A 248 -14.83 5.25 -8.02
C TYR A 248 -15.15 6.63 -7.44
N VAL A 249 -14.09 7.37 -7.05
CA VAL A 249 -14.23 8.67 -6.40
C VAL A 249 -14.78 9.76 -7.33
N TYR A 250 -14.38 9.74 -8.61
CA TYR A 250 -14.72 10.78 -9.58
C TYR A 250 -15.83 10.39 -10.57
N TYR A 251 -16.26 9.13 -10.58
CA TYR A 251 -17.41 8.70 -11.36
C TYR A 251 -18.68 8.82 -10.52
N ASP A 252 -19.64 9.58 -11.02
CA ASP A 252 -21.01 9.62 -10.50
C ASP A 252 -21.93 8.98 -11.54
N ASP A 253 -22.70 7.98 -11.11
CA ASP A 253 -23.58 7.10 -11.90
C ASP A 253 -24.76 7.83 -12.61
N SER A 254 -24.76 9.17 -12.61
CA SER A 254 -25.92 9.99 -13.03
C SER A 254 -25.79 10.66 -14.40
N SER A 255 -24.68 10.51 -15.16
CA SER A 255 -24.57 11.23 -16.44
C SER A 255 -23.79 10.56 -17.58
N SER A 256 -23.43 9.29 -17.45
CA SER A 256 -22.80 8.54 -18.54
C SER A 256 -22.92 7.08 -18.18
N SER A 257 -23.34 6.24 -19.12
CA SER A 257 -23.22 4.79 -18.99
C SER A 257 -21.86 4.50 -18.37
N ALA A 258 -21.84 3.85 -17.20
CA ALA A 258 -20.63 3.27 -16.65
C ALA A 258 -19.83 2.67 -17.81
N PRO A 259 -18.49 2.84 -17.87
CA PRO A 259 -17.71 2.00 -18.79
C PRO A 259 -18.22 0.58 -18.55
N PRO A 260 -18.67 -0.14 -19.59
CA PRO A 260 -19.40 -1.38 -19.40
C PRO A 260 -18.60 -2.17 -18.39
N VAL A 261 -19.20 -2.46 -17.24
CA VAL A 261 -18.64 -3.40 -16.28
C VAL A 261 -18.68 -4.70 -17.06
N SER A 262 -17.60 -4.93 -17.79
CA SER A 262 -17.41 -6.13 -18.54
C SER A 262 -17.31 -7.16 -17.44
N TYR A 263 -18.32 -8.02 -17.34
CA TYR A 263 -18.25 -9.27 -16.57
C TYR A 263 -17.08 -10.17 -17.05
N SER A 264 -16.28 -9.72 -18.03
CA SER A 264 -14.96 -10.23 -18.33
C SER A 264 -14.01 -9.95 -17.15
N GLU A 265 -13.57 -11.01 -16.50
CA GLU A 265 -12.40 -10.97 -15.60
C GLU A 265 -11.09 -10.56 -16.30
N TYR A 266 -11.13 -10.41 -17.64
CA TYR A 266 -10.03 -9.94 -18.48
C TYR A 266 -10.20 -8.46 -18.87
N VAL A 267 -9.10 -7.72 -18.90
CA VAL A 267 -9.00 -6.36 -19.45
C VAL A 267 -9.14 -6.38 -20.98
N ILE A 268 -8.47 -7.32 -21.66
CA ILE A 268 -8.58 -7.52 -23.11
C ILE A 268 -8.71 -9.01 -23.41
N THR A 269 -9.95 -9.49 -23.54
CA THR A 269 -10.27 -10.93 -23.58
C THR A 269 -9.54 -11.71 -24.68
N ASP A 270 -9.24 -11.08 -25.81
CA ASP A 270 -8.66 -11.67 -27.03
C ASP A 270 -7.20 -11.27 -27.31
N SER A 271 -6.51 -10.68 -26.32
CA SER A 271 -5.09 -10.29 -26.43
C SER A 271 -4.13 -11.46 -26.65
N ASP A 272 -4.58 -12.70 -26.41
CA ASP A 272 -3.85 -13.96 -26.66
C ASP A 272 -4.05 -14.49 -28.10
N ARG A 273 -5.07 -14.01 -28.82
CA ARG A 273 -5.51 -14.62 -30.08
C ARG A 273 -5.24 -13.76 -31.31
N ARG A 274 -5.25 -12.44 -31.19
CA ARG A 274 -5.04 -11.52 -32.32
C ARG A 274 -4.24 -10.29 -31.93
N GLU A 275 -3.65 -9.65 -32.93
CA GLU A 275 -2.97 -8.38 -32.76
C GLU A 275 -3.97 -7.27 -32.44
N LEU A 276 -3.62 -6.44 -31.45
CA LEU A 276 -4.37 -5.28 -31.02
C LEU A 276 -3.96 -4.05 -31.84
N SER A 277 -4.89 -3.13 -32.03
CA SER A 277 -4.63 -1.83 -32.65
C SER A 277 -4.52 -0.72 -31.60
N VAL A 278 -3.82 0.36 -31.96
CA VAL A 278 -3.69 1.57 -31.12
C VAL A 278 -5.07 2.13 -30.74
N SER A 279 -6.04 2.09 -31.65
CA SER A 279 -7.40 2.57 -31.40
C SER A 279 -8.15 1.76 -30.36
N GLU A 280 -7.91 0.45 -30.27
CA GLU A 280 -8.60 -0.42 -29.30
C GLU A 280 -8.10 -0.19 -27.89
N VAL A 281 -6.82 0.16 -27.74
CA VAL A 281 -6.19 0.42 -26.44
C VAL A 281 -6.19 1.91 -26.07
N ALA A 282 -6.71 2.78 -26.95
CA ALA A 282 -6.75 4.22 -26.73
C ALA A 282 -7.66 4.61 -25.54
N GLY A 283 -8.72 3.84 -25.30
CA GLY A 283 -9.63 4.06 -24.17
C GLY A 283 -9.08 3.63 -22.81
N LEU A 284 -8.06 2.76 -22.77
CA LEU A 284 -7.52 2.18 -21.53
C LEU A 284 -6.57 3.14 -20.83
N SER A 285 -6.76 3.40 -19.55
CA SER A 285 -5.82 4.15 -18.71
C SER A 285 -4.41 3.53 -18.70
N LYS A 286 -3.40 4.28 -18.25
CA LYS A 286 -2.02 3.77 -18.09
C LYS A 286 -1.98 2.49 -17.25
N HIS A 287 -2.79 2.47 -16.20
CA HIS A 287 -2.92 1.33 -15.31
C HIS A 287 -3.60 0.14 -16.00
N GLU A 288 -4.70 0.33 -16.72
CA GLU A 288 -5.33 -0.75 -17.50
C GLU A 288 -4.40 -1.30 -18.59
N LEU A 289 -3.55 -0.45 -19.20
CA LEU A 289 -2.50 -0.90 -20.12
C LEU A 289 -1.44 -1.75 -19.41
N TYR A 290 -1.03 -1.34 -18.20
CA TYR A 290 -0.12 -2.11 -17.36
C TYR A 290 -0.73 -3.47 -16.97
N ILE A 291 -1.99 -3.51 -16.53
CA ILE A 291 -2.69 -4.75 -16.22
C ILE A 291 -2.86 -5.61 -17.48
N ALA A 292 -3.34 -5.07 -18.59
CA ALA A 292 -3.54 -5.81 -19.85
C ALA A 292 -2.22 -6.41 -20.37
N ARG A 293 -1.11 -5.69 -20.23
CA ARG A 293 0.23 -6.19 -20.59
C ARG A 293 0.61 -7.39 -19.72
N ASN A 294 0.41 -7.27 -18.41
CA ASN A 294 0.72 -8.34 -17.45
C ASN A 294 -0.27 -9.52 -17.54
N GLU A 295 -1.50 -9.28 -17.97
CA GLU A 295 -2.53 -10.31 -18.18
C GLU A 295 -2.08 -11.36 -19.19
N ILE A 296 -1.37 -10.94 -20.25
CA ILE A 296 -0.80 -11.86 -21.24
C ILE A 296 0.15 -12.86 -20.57
N TYR A 297 0.98 -12.42 -19.62
CA TYR A 297 1.84 -13.31 -18.84
C TYR A 297 1.05 -14.14 -17.81
N ALA A 298 0.07 -13.52 -17.16
CA ALA A 298 -0.78 -14.18 -16.16
C ALA A 298 -1.55 -15.37 -16.76
N ARG A 299 -1.94 -15.30 -18.04
CA ARG A 299 -2.60 -16.42 -18.76
C ARG A 299 -1.75 -17.69 -18.84
N TYR A 300 -0.43 -17.57 -18.68
CA TYR A 300 0.52 -18.69 -18.58
C TYR A 300 0.87 -19.07 -17.13
N GLY A 301 0.24 -18.44 -16.15
CA GLY A 301 0.52 -18.66 -14.73
C GLY A 301 1.79 -17.95 -14.23
N TYR A 302 2.20 -16.84 -14.85
CA TYR A 302 3.37 -16.08 -14.37
C TYR A 302 3.18 -15.64 -12.91
N VAL A 303 4.12 -16.01 -12.05
CA VAL A 303 4.16 -15.58 -10.64
C VAL A 303 4.79 -14.20 -10.57
N PHE A 304 4.04 -13.22 -10.10
CA PHE A 304 4.47 -11.83 -10.04
C PHE A 304 5.23 -11.53 -8.74
N GLU A 305 6.30 -10.75 -8.85
CA GLU A 305 7.10 -10.34 -7.67
C GLU A 305 6.41 -9.26 -6.85
N THR A 306 5.62 -8.39 -7.50
CA THR A 306 4.89 -7.33 -6.81
C THR A 306 3.61 -7.90 -6.23
N ASP A 307 3.39 -7.71 -4.93
CA ASP A 307 2.16 -8.12 -4.23
C ASP A 307 0.90 -7.60 -4.94
N TYR A 308 0.97 -6.38 -5.48
CA TYR A 308 -0.12 -5.78 -6.23
C TYR A 308 -0.61 -6.65 -7.41
N LEU A 309 0.28 -6.97 -8.37
CA LEU A 309 -0.08 -7.82 -9.51
C LEU A 309 -0.43 -9.24 -9.08
N GLN A 310 0.29 -9.76 -8.08
CA GLN A 310 0.05 -11.12 -7.59
C GLN A 310 -1.36 -11.24 -7.00
N ASN A 311 -1.77 -10.28 -6.17
CA ASN A 311 -3.11 -10.25 -5.58
C ASN A 311 -4.18 -9.99 -6.65
N TYR A 312 -3.94 -9.04 -7.56
CA TYR A 312 -4.86 -8.73 -8.65
C TYR A 312 -5.20 -9.98 -9.49
N PHE A 313 -4.19 -10.77 -9.88
CA PHE A 313 -4.41 -11.99 -10.67
C PHE A 313 -4.90 -13.17 -9.83
N ASN A 314 -4.51 -13.28 -8.55
CA ASN A 314 -5.06 -14.30 -7.64
C ASN A 314 -6.59 -14.22 -7.51
N ALA A 315 -7.15 -13.01 -7.61
CA ALA A 315 -8.59 -12.79 -7.59
C ALA A 315 -9.31 -13.19 -8.89
N LYS A 316 -8.60 -13.56 -9.97
CA LYS A 316 -9.20 -13.96 -11.25
C LYS A 316 -9.42 -15.47 -11.27
N SER A 317 -10.65 -15.90 -11.60
CA SER A 317 -11.01 -17.32 -11.58
C SER A 317 -10.18 -18.18 -12.56
N TRP A 318 -9.64 -17.56 -13.61
CA TRP A 318 -8.85 -18.22 -14.64
C TRP A 318 -7.34 -18.27 -14.37
N TYR A 319 -6.85 -17.57 -13.34
CA TYR A 319 -5.41 -17.49 -13.07
C TYR A 319 -4.94 -18.61 -12.15
N TYR A 320 -3.92 -19.35 -12.60
CA TYR A 320 -3.30 -20.43 -11.84
C TYR A 320 -1.78 -20.27 -11.87
N PRO A 321 -1.13 -19.96 -10.74
CA PRO A 321 0.33 -19.83 -10.66
C PRO A 321 1.05 -21.09 -11.15
N ALA A 322 1.98 -20.91 -12.09
CA ALA A 322 2.85 -21.98 -12.59
C ALA A 322 4.06 -22.17 -11.65
N SER A 323 4.69 -23.35 -11.72
CA SER A 323 5.91 -23.63 -10.95
C SER A 323 7.16 -22.90 -11.46
N SER A 324 7.08 -22.27 -12.63
CA SER A 324 8.18 -21.55 -13.27
C SER A 324 7.66 -20.40 -14.13
N ASN A 325 8.41 -19.29 -14.12
CA ASN A 325 8.15 -18.11 -14.94
C ASN A 325 8.79 -18.17 -16.33
N ASN A 326 9.28 -19.34 -16.76
CA ASN A 326 9.85 -19.50 -18.10
C ASN A 326 8.74 -19.62 -19.15
N ILE A 327 8.21 -18.47 -19.56
CA ILE A 327 7.10 -18.35 -20.52
C ILE A 327 7.64 -18.04 -21.90
N LYS A 328 7.07 -18.72 -22.90
CA LYS A 328 7.28 -18.42 -24.31
C LYS A 328 5.99 -17.89 -24.91
N LEU A 329 5.96 -16.59 -25.18
CA LEU A 329 4.85 -15.92 -25.83
C LEU A 329 4.76 -16.29 -27.31
N SER A 330 3.56 -16.23 -27.88
CA SER A 330 3.37 -16.25 -29.32
C SER A 330 3.80 -14.93 -29.96
N LYS A 331 4.02 -14.91 -31.28
CA LYS A 331 4.33 -13.66 -32.01
C LYS A 331 3.26 -12.58 -31.81
N THR A 332 2.00 -13.01 -31.76
CA THR A 332 0.85 -12.13 -31.51
C THR A 332 0.92 -11.48 -30.14
N GLU A 333 1.23 -12.27 -29.11
CA GLU A 333 1.35 -11.79 -27.73
C GLU A 333 2.58 -10.91 -27.53
N GLU A 334 3.72 -11.26 -28.14
CA GLU A 334 4.92 -10.41 -28.15
C GLU A 334 4.62 -9.03 -28.77
N TYR A 335 3.91 -9.02 -29.89
CA TYR A 335 3.46 -7.78 -30.53
C TYR A 335 2.53 -6.97 -29.61
N ASN A 336 1.53 -7.62 -29.00
CA ASN A 336 0.58 -6.97 -28.11
C ASN A 336 1.24 -6.41 -26.85
N VAL A 337 2.14 -7.15 -26.21
CA VAL A 337 2.94 -6.66 -25.08
C VAL A 337 3.74 -5.42 -25.46
N ALA A 338 4.38 -5.43 -26.64
CA ALA A 338 5.15 -4.28 -27.12
C ALA A 338 4.27 -3.05 -27.38
N LEU A 339 3.09 -3.23 -27.99
CA LEU A 339 2.11 -2.16 -28.20
C LEU A 339 1.63 -1.56 -26.86
N LEU A 340 1.19 -2.42 -25.93
CA LEU A 340 0.66 -2.00 -24.62
C LEU A 340 1.73 -1.24 -23.83
N LYS A 341 2.96 -1.76 -23.78
CA LYS A 341 4.10 -1.10 -23.13
C LYS A 341 4.43 0.26 -23.76
N LYS A 342 4.31 0.37 -25.08
CA LYS A 342 4.55 1.63 -25.80
C LYS A 342 3.49 2.68 -25.45
N GLU A 343 2.21 2.31 -25.47
CA GLU A 343 1.13 3.23 -25.11
C GLU A 343 1.13 3.60 -23.62
N GLU A 344 1.55 2.68 -22.74
CA GLU A 344 1.76 2.94 -21.31
C GLU A 344 2.81 4.03 -21.08
N GLY A 345 3.93 3.98 -21.82
CA GLY A 345 4.98 5.00 -21.75
C GLY A 345 4.58 6.36 -22.34
N ARG A 346 3.50 6.41 -23.13
CA ARG A 346 2.99 7.65 -23.75
C ARG A 346 2.04 8.43 -22.84
N ARG A 347 1.58 7.82 -21.75
CA ARG A 347 0.62 8.37 -20.79
C ARG A 347 1.31 8.75 -19.48
#